data_AF-A0A8J7YV38-F1
#
_entry.id   AF-A0A8J7YV38-F1
#
_cell.length_a   1.000
_cell.length_b   1.000
_cell.length_c   1.000
_cell.angle_alpha   90.00
_cell.angle_beta   90.00
_cell.angle_gamma   90.00
#
_symmetry.space_group_name_H-M   'P 1'
#
loop_
_entity.id
_entity.type
_entity.pdbx_description
1 polymer ?
#
loop_
_entity_poly.entity_id
_entity_poly.type
_entity_poly.pdbx_seq_one_letter_code
_entity_poly.pdbx_strand_id
1 'polypeptide(L)' 'MNKILLAGNPNAGKSAIFNRLTEPNVIVSNYPGTTAEWIKGSVRIEGKIYELTNTPGTGYVPYESGTLFLM' A
#
# COMPACT_ATOMS: atom_id res chain seq x y z
N MET A 1 5.24 -13.70 4.05
CA MET A 1 4.93 -12.95 2.80
C MET A 1 5.55 -11.57 2.94
N ASN A 2 6.31 -11.09 1.96
CA ASN A 2 6.97 -9.79 2.06
C ASN A 2 5.97 -8.68 1.69
N LYS A 3 5.72 -7.75 2.62
CA LYS A 3 4.75 -6.65 2.47
C LYS A 3 5.49 -5.30 2.44
N ILE A 4 5.07 -4.42 1.54
CA ILE A 4 5.53 -3.05 1.43
C ILE A 4 4.33 -2.13 1.61
N LEU A 5 4.45 -1.15 2.49
CA LEU A 5 3.42 -0.16 2.75
C LEU A 5 3.88 1.22 2.24
N LEU A 6 3.05 1.83 1.40
CA LEU A 6 3.16 3.23 1.00
C LEU A 6 2.37 4.06 2.00
N ALA A 7 3.09 4.71 2.91
CA ALA A 7 2.51 5.54 3.96
C ALA A 7 3.05 6.96 3.85
N GLY A 8 2.22 7.94 4.18
CA GLY A 8 2.60 9.35 4.06
C GLY A 8 1.38 10.27 4.03
N ASN A 9 1.64 11.58 4.11
CA ASN A 9 0.59 12.59 4.24
C ASN A 9 -0.47 12.52 3.12
N PRO A 10 -1.70 13.01 3.39
CA PRO A 10 -2.67 13.26 2.32
C PRO A 10 -2.03 14.01 1.16
N ASN A 11 -2.35 13.63 -0.07
CA ASN A 11 -1.84 14.25 -1.31
C ASN A 11 -0.33 14.12 -1.57
N ALA A 12 0.42 13.30 -0.83
CA ALA A 12 1.84 13.04 -1.09
C ALA A 12 2.15 12.23 -2.38
N GLY A 13 1.15 11.95 -3.23
CA GLY A 13 1.36 11.22 -4.48
C GLY A 13 1.43 9.69 -4.36
N LYS A 14 1.13 9.12 -3.18
CA LYS A 14 1.18 7.67 -2.93
C LYS A 14 0.40 6.84 -3.96
N SER A 15 -0.82 7.27 -4.32
CA SER A 15 -1.64 6.56 -5.32
C SER A 15 -1.02 6.58 -6.72
N ALA A 16 -0.27 7.63 -7.09
CA ALA A 16 0.44 7.67 -8.37
C ALA A 16 1.62 6.69 -8.39
N ILE A 17 2.35 6.59 -7.28
CA ILE A 17 3.42 5.60 -7.11
C ILE A 17 2.84 4.18 -7.13
N PHE A 18 1.78 3.93 -6.36
CA PHE A 18 1.08 2.66 -6.33
C PHE A 18 0.68 2.20 -7.73
N ASN A 19 -0.09 3.02 -8.44
CA ASN A 19 -0.60 2.70 -9.78
C ASN A 19 0.53 2.44 -10.80
N ARG A 20 1.69 3.07 -10.63
CA ARG A 20 2.84 2.87 -11.53
C ARG A 20 3.62 1.60 -11.24
N LEU A 21 3.61 1.13 -9.99
CA LEU A 21 4.38 -0.02 -9.55
C LEU A 21 3.58 -1.32 -9.57
N THR A 22 2.25 -1.26 -9.42
CA THR A 22 1.42 -2.45 -9.37
C THR A 22 1.01 -2.95 -10.75
N GLU A 23 0.97 -4.27 -10.89
CA GLU A 23 0.27 -4.95 -12.00
C GLU A 23 -1.25 -4.65 -11.96
N PRO A 24 -1.99 -4.78 -13.09
CA PRO A 24 -3.40 -4.40 -13.19
C PRO A 24 -4.36 -5.12 -12.22
N ASN A 25 -3.91 -6.18 -11.54
CA ASN A 25 -4.70 -6.89 -10.54
C ASN A 25 -4.59 -6.18 -9.18
N VAL A 26 -5.50 -5.24 -8.95
CA VAL A 26 -5.60 -4.44 -7.73
C VAL A 26 -6.84 -4.86 -6.93
N ILE A 27 -6.66 -5.09 -5.64
CA ILE A 27 -7.74 -5.39 -4.68
C ILE A 27 -7.99 -4.14 -3.83
N VAL A 28 -9.24 -3.69 -3.80
CA VAL A 28 -9.69 -2.58 -2.96
C VAL A 28 -10.45 -3.14 -1.76
N SER A 29 -10.09 -2.71 -0.55
CA SER A 29 -10.84 -3.07 0.66
C SER A 29 -11.17 -1.83 1.48
N ASN A 30 -12.41 -1.77 1.95
CA ASN A 30 -12.86 -0.85 2.98
C ASN A 30 -12.61 -1.47 4.36
N TYR A 31 -11.92 -0.73 5.24
CA TYR A 31 -11.71 -1.20 6.61
C TYR A 31 -12.98 -0.92 7.45
N PRO A 32 -13.56 -1.90 8.16
CA PRO A 32 -14.81 -1.73 8.90
C PRO A 32 -14.76 -0.54 9.86
N GLY A 33 -15.76 0.34 9.79
CA GLY A 33 -15.84 1.55 10.62
C GLY A 33 -15.03 2.75 10.11
N THR A 34 -14.43 2.68 8.92
CA THR A 34 -13.72 3.81 8.29
C THR A 34 -14.16 4.01 6.84
N THR A 35 -14.16 5.26 6.35
CA THR A 35 -14.26 5.58 4.91
C THR A 35 -12.91 5.46 4.21
N ALA A 36 -11.89 4.96 4.90
CA ALA A 36 -10.53 4.95 4.44
C ALA A 36 -10.29 3.71 3.55
N GLU A 37 -9.97 3.95 2.28
CA GLU A 37 -9.73 2.89 1.32
C GLU A 37 -8.28 2.39 1.41
N TRP A 38 -8.14 1.09 1.65
CA TRP A 38 -6.87 0.40 1.54
C TRP A 38 -6.82 -0.27 0.17
N ILE A 39 -5.78 0.04 -0.59
CA ILE A 39 -5.60 -0.51 -1.95
C ILE A 39 -4.37 -1.41 -1.93
N LYS A 40 -4.54 -2.66 -2.37
CA LYS A 40 -3.48 -3.67 -2.40
C LYS A 40 -3.23 -4.14 -3.82
N GLY A 41 -1.97 -4.36 -4.16
CA GLY A 41 -1.57 -4.90 -5.44
C GLY A 41 -0.24 -5.63 -5.33
N SER A 42 0.20 -6.21 -6.43
CA SER A 42 1.48 -6.92 -6.51
C SER A 42 2.51 -6.08 -7.24
N VAL A 43 3.73 -6.02 -6.70
CA VAL A 43 4.89 -5.38 -7.35
C VAL A 43 6.04 -6.37 -7.45
N ARG A 44 6.81 -6.31 -8.54
CA ARG A 44 8.02 -7.11 -8.74
C ARG A 44 9.26 -6.27 -8.53
N ILE A 45 10.10 -6.64 -7.56
CA ILE A 45 11.37 -5.99 -7.25
C ILE A 45 12.45 -7.06 -7.28
N GLU A 46 13.46 -6.88 -8.13
CA GLU A 46 14.58 -7.84 -8.28
C GLU A 46 14.13 -9.30 -8.47
N GLY A 47 13.09 -9.51 -9.28
CA GLY A 47 12.54 -10.84 -9.56
C GLY A 47 11.63 -11.43 -8.49
N LYS A 48 11.54 -10.82 -7.30
CA LYS A 48 10.65 -11.23 -6.20
C LYS A 48 9.33 -10.45 -6.22
N ILE A 49 8.24 -11.12 -5.85
CA ILE A 49 6.90 -10.52 -5.75
C ILE A 49 6.66 -10.05 -4.32
N TYR A 50 6.18 -8.82 -4.19
CA TYR A 50 5.79 -8.20 -2.93
C TYR A 50 4.34 -7.77 -3.00
N GLU A 51 3.63 -7.86 -1.87
CA GLU A 51 2.36 -7.16 -1.71
C GLU A 51 2.66 -5.69 -1.44
N LEU A 52 2.21 -4.80 -2.33
CA LEU A 52 2.26 -3.36 -2.14
C LEU A 52 0.89 -2.89 -1.64
N THR A 53 0.87 -2.11 -0.57
CA THR A 53 -0.36 -1.57 0.01
C THR A 53 -0.29 -0.05 0.07
N ASN A 54 -1.24 0.63 -0.58
CA ASN A 54 -1.47 2.06 -0.43
C ASN A 54 -2.29 2.30 0.83
N THR A 55 -1.73 3.03 1.79
CA THR A 55 -2.45 3.39 3.01
C THR A 55 -3.19 4.70 2.83
N PRO A 56 -4.30 4.89 3.57
CA PRO A 56 -4.88 6.21 3.74
C PRO A 56 -3.83 7.22 4.23
N GLY A 57 -4.05 8.51 3.93
CA GLY A 57 -3.24 9.60 4.46
C GLY A 57 -3.49 9.88 5.95
N THR A 58 -3.70 8.84 6.75
CA THR A 58 -3.98 8.94 8.18
C THR A 58 -2.68 8.63 8.93
N GLY A 59 -2.36 9.39 9.98
CA GLY A 59 -1.13 9.20 10.78
C GLY A 59 -1.06 7.87 11.55
N TYR A 60 -2.00 6.95 11.34
CA TYR A 60 -2.02 5.62 11.93
C TYR A 60 -2.15 4.55 10.83
N VAL A 61 -1.22 3.61 10.86
CA VAL A 61 -1.14 2.46 9.95
C VAL A 61 -0.86 1.23 10.84
N PRO A 62 -1.82 0.31 11.04
CA PRO A 62 -1.54 -0.94 11.76
C PRO A 62 -0.63 -1.83 10.90
N TYR A 63 0.49 -2.30 11.44
CA TYR A 63 1.43 -3.16 10.72
C TYR A 63 1.97 -4.32 11.57
N GLU A 64 2.37 -5.39 10.89
CA GLU A 64 2.98 -6.60 11.46
C GLU A 64 4.49 -6.62 11.17
N SER A 65 5.23 -7.44 11.92
CA SER A 65 6.67 -7.70 11.68
C SER A 65 6.94 -8.08 10.22
N GLY A 66 7.93 -7.44 9.62
CA GLY A 66 8.32 -7.66 8.21
C GLY A 66 7.70 -6.69 7.20
N THR A 67 7.05 -5.61 7.67
CA THR A 67 6.54 -4.53 6.83
C THR A 67 7.62 -3.47 6.59
N LEU A 68 7.90 -3.16 5.32
CA LEU A 68 8.78 -2.03 4.94
C LEU A 68 7.94 -0.78 4.64
N PHE A 69 8.36 0.37 5.17
CA PHE A 69 7.72 1.66 4.94
C PHE A 69 8.49 2.49 3.90
N LEU A 70 7.76 3.04 2.94
CA LEU A 70 8.24 4.07 2.00
C LEU A 70 7.47 5.36 2.31
N MET A 71 8.21 6.43 2.65
CA MET A 71 7.70 7.78 2.94
C MET A 71 7.56 8.62 1.67
#